data_AF-A0A3M3JTA7-F1
#
_entry.id   AF-A0A3M3JTA7-F1
#
_cell.length_a   1.000
_cell.length_b   1.000
_cell.length_c   1.000
_cell.angle_alpha   90.00
_cell.angle_beta   90.00
_cell.angle_gamma   90.00
#
_symmetry.space_group_name_H-M   'P 1'
#
loop_
_entity.id
_entity.type
_entity.pdbx_description
1 polymer ?
#
loop_
_entity_poly.entity_id
_entity_poly.type
_entity_poly.pdbx_seq_one_letter_code
_entity_poly.pdbx_strand_id
1 'polypeptide(L)'
;MAAGLAGCAARGSGGSGKARPESLHQRTEHGAIRRVGLFRAADAGNPRAASCRIRSPSRLSAASLAGIGFWHCCRAGGCFLSVRRHLGLWRRRLRVLPALSGNRTCSHHPRAGFRSSSSRASRALRLHAEPAASGTGSRTYRSRSAELELLMRFTPELEQGRLLTRYKRFLADIETDSGELLTLHCPNTGSMLNCMMPGGRVWFSRSNDPKRKLPGTWEISETPQGRLACINTGRANTLVEEALRAGVISELDGFTVLKREVAYGQEKSRVDFRLEYPDGYLYLEVKSVTLGFDDSAVAAFPDAVTQRGARHLRELATLAREGVRAVLLYCVNLTGIDAVRPAKEIDPAYASALREAVDAGVQVLAYGVQLTPEQIFIDRPLRVQWLDAAV
;
A
#
# COMPACT_ATOMS: atom_id res chain seq x y z
N MET A 1 -59.16 4.91 28.10
CA MET A 1 -59.15 5.73 29.34
C MET A 1 -58.05 5.17 30.24
N ALA A 2 -57.32 6.03 30.99
CA ALA A 2 -56.31 5.74 32.04
C ALA A 2 -55.21 4.68 31.74
N ALA A 3 -53.90 4.92 31.70
CA ALA A 3 -52.98 5.96 32.21
C ALA A 3 -52.58 5.91 33.70
N GLY A 4 -51.27 6.07 33.97
CA GLY A 4 -50.59 6.04 35.29
C GLY A 4 -49.74 4.78 35.48
N LEU A 5 -48.39 4.77 35.60
CA LEU A 5 -47.37 5.81 35.82
C LEU A 5 -47.41 6.58 37.15
N ALA A 6 -46.78 6.00 38.18
CA ALA A 6 -46.01 6.64 39.26
C ALA A 6 -45.38 5.52 40.12
N GLY A 7 -44.23 5.66 40.78
CA GLY A 7 -43.26 6.76 40.79
C GLY A 7 -42.00 6.34 41.56
N CYS A 8 -40.86 6.98 41.28
CA CYS A 8 -39.59 6.73 41.97
C CYS A 8 -39.47 7.63 43.21
N ALA A 9 -39.07 7.08 44.36
CA ALA A 9 -38.68 7.87 45.54
C ALA A 9 -37.62 7.15 46.38
N ALA A 10 -36.48 7.82 46.61
CA ALA A 10 -35.36 7.28 47.37
C ALA A 10 -35.40 7.66 48.87
N ARG A 11 -34.86 6.76 49.70
CA ARG A 11 -34.30 6.88 51.07
C ARG A 11 -34.00 5.42 51.50
N GLY A 12 -32.92 5.05 52.19
CA GLY A 12 -31.89 5.81 52.90
C GLY A 12 -31.54 5.02 54.18
N SER A 13 -30.25 4.98 54.59
CA SER A 13 -29.68 4.08 55.62
C SER A 13 -29.64 2.59 55.24
N GLY A 14 -28.68 1.77 55.66
CA GLY A 14 -27.54 2.02 56.56
C GLY A 14 -27.46 0.95 57.64
N GLY A 15 -26.72 -0.15 57.40
CA GLY A 15 -26.65 -1.27 58.34
C GLY A 15 -25.47 -2.19 58.07
N SER A 16 -24.54 -2.27 59.02
CA SER A 16 -23.33 -3.09 58.95
C SER A 16 -23.58 -4.55 59.34
N GLY A 17 -22.99 -5.50 58.60
CA GLY A 17 -22.98 -6.92 58.98
C GLY A 17 -21.71 -7.63 58.52
N LYS A 18 -20.74 -7.81 59.43
CA LYS A 18 -19.60 -8.73 59.23
C LYS A 18 -19.94 -10.08 59.86
N ALA A 19 -19.89 -11.16 59.08
CA ALA A 19 -19.81 -12.54 59.58
C ALA A 19 -18.72 -13.30 58.82
N ARG A 20 -18.16 -14.35 59.44
CA ARG A 20 -16.87 -14.96 59.11
C ARG A 20 -17.00 -16.17 58.14
N PRO A 21 -15.91 -16.58 57.47
CA PRO A 21 -15.92 -17.71 56.55
C PRO A 21 -15.85 -19.06 57.28
N GLU A 22 -16.51 -20.08 56.74
CA GLU A 22 -16.29 -21.49 57.07
C GLU A 22 -15.20 -22.11 56.18
N SER A 23 -14.66 -23.26 56.61
CA SER A 23 -13.38 -23.78 56.12
C SER A 23 -13.39 -25.30 55.87
N LEU A 24 -12.42 -25.73 55.05
CA LEU A 24 -12.01 -27.11 54.75
C LEU A 24 -13.02 -28.04 54.02
N HIS A 25 -12.64 -28.41 52.79
CA HIS A 25 -12.02 -29.73 52.61
C HIS A 25 -10.93 -29.71 51.53
N GLN A 26 -9.84 -30.43 51.77
CA GLN A 26 -8.74 -30.64 50.83
C GLN A 26 -8.99 -31.90 50.00
N ARG A 27 -8.70 -31.85 48.69
CA ARG A 27 -8.01 -32.94 47.99
C ARG A 27 -7.00 -32.35 47.01
N THR A 28 -5.82 -32.96 46.99
CA THR A 28 -4.65 -32.57 46.20
C THR A 28 -4.60 -33.34 44.89
N GLU A 29 -4.20 -32.71 43.79
CA GLU A 29 -3.28 -33.35 42.84
C GLU A 29 -2.53 -32.36 41.94
N HIS A 30 -1.38 -32.82 41.45
CA HIS A 30 -0.20 -32.07 41.03
C HIS A 30 -0.30 -31.32 39.70
N GLY A 31 0.34 -30.14 39.62
CA GLY A 31 0.63 -29.43 38.35
C GLY A 31 1.56 -28.23 38.56
N ALA A 32 2.85 -28.37 38.24
CA ALA A 32 3.88 -27.41 38.66
C ALA A 32 3.85 -26.06 37.90
N ILE A 33 3.57 -24.97 38.62
CA ILE A 33 3.71 -23.59 38.10
C ILE A 33 5.16 -23.13 38.29
N ARG A 34 5.86 -22.80 37.19
CA ARG A 34 7.18 -22.15 37.25
C ARG A 34 7.05 -20.70 37.74
N ARG A 35 7.79 -20.34 38.78
CA ARG A 35 7.88 -18.96 39.29
C ARG A 35 8.44 -18.03 38.21
N VAL A 36 7.68 -16.98 37.88
CA VAL A 36 8.20 -15.78 37.21
C VAL A 36 8.80 -14.88 38.28
N GLY A 37 10.07 -14.51 38.11
CA GLY A 37 10.73 -13.55 39.00
C GLY A 37 10.34 -12.11 38.64
N LEU A 38 9.78 -11.36 39.59
CA LEU A 38 9.67 -9.91 39.46
C LEU A 38 11.07 -9.30 39.46
N PHE A 39 11.39 -8.49 38.44
CA PHE A 39 12.39 -7.44 38.56
C PHE A 39 11.68 -6.09 38.65
N ARG A 40 11.99 -5.34 39.71
CA ARG A 40 11.51 -3.98 39.94
C ARG A 40 12.36 -3.01 39.13
N ALA A 41 11.74 -2.03 38.50
CA ALA A 41 12.45 -0.90 37.90
C ALA A 41 13.06 0.00 38.98
N ALA A 42 14.21 0.60 38.68
CA ALA A 42 14.80 1.69 39.43
C ALA A 42 15.47 2.65 38.44
N ASP A 43 15.07 3.93 38.48
CA ASP A 43 15.70 5.01 37.71
C ASP A 43 17.02 5.43 38.36
N ALA A 44 18.07 5.68 37.54
CA ALA A 44 19.05 6.75 37.76
C ALA A 44 20.11 6.86 36.63
N GLY A 45 20.25 8.07 36.07
CA GLY A 45 21.55 8.74 35.92
C GLY A 45 22.63 8.17 35.00
N ASN A 46 22.74 8.73 33.79
CA ASN A 46 23.99 8.79 33.01
C ASN A 46 25.00 9.74 33.68
N PRO A 47 26.30 9.37 33.84
CA PRO A 47 27.30 10.07 33.03
C PRO A 47 28.49 9.23 32.53
N ARG A 48 28.75 9.35 31.23
CA ARG A 48 30.07 9.46 30.55
C ARG A 48 31.24 8.52 30.92
N ALA A 49 31.59 7.69 29.93
CA ALA A 49 32.95 7.46 29.42
C ALA A 49 34.12 7.21 30.40
N ALA A 50 34.56 5.95 30.49
CA ALA A 50 35.91 5.58 30.93
C ALA A 50 36.50 4.52 29.98
N SER A 51 37.76 4.71 29.58
CA SER A 51 38.49 3.81 28.69
C SER A 51 39.13 2.65 29.47
N CYS A 52 38.98 1.42 29.00
CA CYS A 52 39.63 0.26 29.62
C CYS A 52 40.87 -0.17 28.82
N ARG A 53 42.06 -0.08 29.43
CA ARG A 53 43.32 -0.59 28.87
C ARG A 53 43.50 -2.06 29.25
N ILE A 54 43.80 -2.90 28.26
CA ILE A 54 44.12 -4.31 28.47
C ILE A 54 45.52 -4.44 29.11
N ARG A 55 45.63 -5.24 30.17
CA ARG A 55 46.88 -5.82 30.66
C ARG A 55 46.79 -7.35 30.65
N SER A 56 47.87 -7.98 30.22
CA SER A 56 48.22 -9.39 30.38
C SER A 56 49.76 -9.44 30.45
N PRO A 57 50.44 -10.60 30.65
CA PRO A 57 49.93 -11.95 30.91
C PRO A 57 50.65 -12.70 32.06
N SER A 58 50.13 -13.85 32.49
CA SER A 58 50.96 -14.96 33.01
C SER A 58 50.26 -16.34 32.96
N ARG A 59 50.65 -17.12 31.94
CA ARG A 59 50.83 -18.60 31.88
C ARG A 59 49.94 -19.52 32.77
N LEU A 60 49.29 -20.50 32.13
CA LEU A 60 49.64 -21.94 32.28
C LEU A 60 49.03 -22.83 31.17
N SER A 61 49.44 -24.11 31.17
CA SER A 61 49.45 -25.13 30.10
C SER A 61 48.23 -25.35 29.18
N ALA A 62 48.52 -25.86 27.98
CA ALA A 62 47.57 -26.29 26.95
C ALA A 62 47.11 -27.75 27.07
N ALA A 63 45.92 -28.06 26.53
CA ALA A 63 45.67 -29.27 25.74
C ALA A 63 44.36 -29.16 24.91
N SER A 64 44.45 -29.63 23.65
CA SER A 64 43.38 -30.24 22.83
C SER A 64 42.20 -29.41 22.26
N LEU A 65 42.33 -29.20 20.94
CA LEU A 65 41.33 -29.43 19.88
C LEU A 65 40.22 -28.39 19.60
N ALA A 66 40.49 -27.63 18.52
CA ALA A 66 39.62 -27.21 17.42
C ALA A 66 38.16 -26.76 17.71
N GLY A 67 37.72 -25.56 17.34
CA GLY A 67 38.37 -24.57 16.47
C GLY A 67 37.41 -23.95 15.45
N ILE A 68 36.22 -23.50 15.88
CA ILE A 68 35.30 -22.74 15.02
C ILE A 68 35.77 -21.28 15.00
N GLY A 69 36.41 -20.87 13.89
CA GLY A 69 36.95 -19.53 13.74
C GLY A 69 35.93 -18.51 13.22
N PHE A 70 35.33 -17.74 14.14
CA PHE A 70 34.77 -16.43 13.78
C PHE A 70 35.92 -15.46 13.50
N TRP A 71 35.87 -14.73 12.38
CA TRP A 71 36.78 -13.62 12.10
C TRP A 71 36.05 -12.29 12.21
N HIS A 72 36.58 -11.41 13.04
CA HIS A 72 36.16 -10.01 13.14
C HIS A 72 37.41 -9.17 12.87
N CYS A 73 37.41 -8.36 11.82
CA CYS A 73 38.43 -7.34 11.62
C CYS A 73 37.83 -6.12 10.91
N CYS A 74 37.90 -4.97 11.57
CA CYS A 74 37.60 -3.68 10.98
C CYS A 74 38.90 -2.93 10.69
N ARG A 75 39.16 -2.55 9.42
CA ARG A 75 39.47 -1.15 9.03
C ARG A 75 39.95 -0.99 7.59
N ALA A 76 39.80 0.27 7.14
CA ALA A 76 40.60 0.99 6.16
C ALA A 76 40.36 0.69 4.67
N GLY A 77 40.04 1.78 3.96
CA GLY A 77 39.76 1.81 2.54
C GLY A 77 40.97 1.53 1.64
N GLY A 78 40.64 1.28 0.37
CA GLY A 78 41.59 1.11 -0.72
C GLY A 78 40.84 0.75 -1.99
N CYS A 79 40.80 1.66 -2.97
CA CYS A 79 40.36 1.32 -4.31
C CYS A 79 41.28 0.25 -4.89
N PHE A 80 40.72 -0.80 -5.50
CA PHE A 80 41.49 -1.66 -6.41
C PHE A 80 40.71 -1.96 -7.68
N LEU A 81 41.28 -1.51 -8.81
CA LEU A 81 40.98 -2.02 -10.14
C LEU A 81 41.23 -3.53 -10.17
N SER A 82 40.27 -4.29 -10.68
CA SER A 82 40.51 -5.69 -11.09
C SER A 82 40.68 -5.73 -12.60
N VAL A 83 41.93 -5.92 -13.04
CA VAL A 83 42.28 -6.31 -14.40
C VAL A 83 42.74 -7.76 -14.37
N ARG A 84 42.07 -8.66 -15.11
CA ARG A 84 42.64 -9.95 -15.49
C ARG A 84 42.53 -10.18 -17.00
N ARG A 85 43.67 -10.55 -17.58
CA ARG A 85 43.87 -10.92 -18.99
C ARG A 85 43.16 -12.26 -19.28
N HIS A 86 42.46 -12.47 -20.40
CA HIS A 86 42.88 -12.52 -21.82
C HIS A 86 43.66 -13.79 -22.23
N LEU A 87 43.06 -14.56 -23.15
CA LEU A 87 43.55 -15.56 -24.16
C LEU A 87 42.35 -16.52 -24.39
N GLY A 88 41.77 -16.81 -25.57
CA GLY A 88 42.00 -16.47 -26.99
C GLY A 88 40.70 -16.73 -27.81
N LEU A 89 40.63 -16.87 -29.15
CA LEU A 89 41.51 -16.56 -30.29
C LEU A 89 40.71 -16.78 -31.64
N TRP A 90 40.61 -15.76 -32.53
CA TRP A 90 40.21 -15.83 -33.98
C TRP A 90 38.69 -16.09 -34.28
N ARG A 91 38.05 -15.56 -35.35
CA ARG A 91 38.51 -15.10 -36.68
C ARG A 91 37.65 -13.98 -37.33
N ARG A 92 38.34 -12.96 -37.86
CA ARG A 92 38.01 -12.01 -38.98
C ARG A 92 36.61 -11.99 -39.64
N ARG A 93 36.07 -10.76 -39.84
CA ARG A 93 36.00 -10.11 -41.17
C ARG A 93 35.83 -8.58 -41.06
N LEU A 94 36.62 -7.84 -41.85
CA LEU A 94 36.56 -6.38 -42.02
C LEU A 94 35.74 -6.02 -43.26
N ARG A 95 35.03 -4.89 -43.23
CA ARG A 95 35.00 -3.93 -44.35
C ARG A 95 35.03 -2.50 -43.82
N VAL A 96 35.96 -1.73 -44.36
CA VAL A 96 36.08 -0.27 -44.27
C VAL A 96 35.62 0.27 -45.64
N LEU A 97 35.12 1.51 -45.70
CA LEU A 97 35.38 2.54 -46.74
C LEU A 97 34.67 3.86 -46.30
N PRO A 98 35.03 5.05 -46.85
CA PRO A 98 35.20 6.25 -46.01
C PRO A 98 34.28 7.43 -46.37
N ALA A 99 34.44 8.52 -45.62
CA ALA A 99 33.77 9.80 -45.85
C ALA A 99 34.36 10.59 -47.03
N LEU A 100 33.51 11.42 -47.67
CA LEU A 100 33.92 12.56 -48.49
C LEU A 100 33.04 13.79 -48.22
N SER A 101 33.62 14.96 -48.47
CA SER A 101 33.23 16.33 -48.13
C SER A 101 32.10 16.96 -48.96
N GLY A 102 31.43 18.01 -48.44
CA GLY A 102 30.59 18.91 -49.28
C GLY A 102 29.92 20.12 -48.60
N ASN A 103 30.65 21.25 -48.52
CA ASN A 103 30.23 22.68 -48.46
C ASN A 103 28.77 23.14 -48.14
N ARG A 104 28.67 24.14 -47.22
CA ARG A 104 27.92 25.45 -47.29
C ARG A 104 26.37 25.43 -47.45
N THR A 105 25.56 26.39 -46.98
CA THR A 105 25.73 27.80 -46.51
C THR A 105 24.57 28.21 -45.58
N CYS A 106 24.73 29.28 -44.79
CA CYS A 106 23.63 29.92 -44.02
C CYS A 106 22.82 30.93 -44.86
N SER A 107 21.54 31.16 -44.51
CA SER A 107 20.75 32.34 -44.92
C SER A 107 19.71 32.76 -43.87
N HIS A 108 19.38 34.05 -43.81
CA HIS A 108 18.51 34.69 -42.80
C HIS A 108 17.01 34.72 -43.13
N HIS A 109 16.19 34.98 -42.10
CA HIS A 109 14.84 35.59 -42.20
C HIS A 109 14.86 36.94 -42.95
N PRO A 110 13.68 37.41 -43.42
CA PRO A 110 13.05 38.51 -42.70
C PRO A 110 11.53 38.39 -42.49
N ARG A 111 11.02 39.21 -41.57
CA ARG A 111 9.59 39.48 -41.35
C ARG A 111 9.05 40.45 -42.41
N ALA A 112 7.74 40.40 -42.66
CA ALA A 112 6.99 41.56 -43.14
C ALA A 112 5.62 41.61 -42.44
N GLY A 113 5.11 42.82 -42.20
CA GLY A 113 3.75 43.05 -41.76
C GLY A 113 3.34 44.48 -42.09
N PHE A 114 2.07 44.73 -42.33
CA PHE A 114 1.51 46.09 -42.32
C PHE A 114 0.00 46.07 -41.99
N ARG A 115 -0.56 47.28 -41.78
CA ARG A 115 -1.79 47.55 -41.01
C ARG A 115 -3.02 47.87 -41.88
N SER A 116 -4.17 47.99 -41.19
CA SER A 116 -5.34 48.88 -41.47
C SER A 116 -6.19 48.61 -42.73
N SER A 117 -7.50 48.93 -42.79
CA SER A 117 -8.51 49.29 -41.75
C SER A 117 -9.93 49.29 -42.35
N SER A 118 -10.95 49.36 -41.47
CA SER A 118 -12.22 50.09 -41.65
C SER A 118 -13.26 49.71 -42.74
N SER A 119 -14.33 49.06 -42.26
CA SER A 119 -15.72 49.58 -42.27
C SER A 119 -16.74 49.16 -43.37
N ARG A 120 -18.00 48.99 -42.89
CA ARG A 120 -19.30 48.98 -43.59
C ARG A 120 -19.53 47.84 -44.61
N ALA A 121 -20.77 47.47 -44.96
CA ALA A 121 -22.02 47.39 -44.19
C ALA A 121 -23.00 46.54 -45.02
N SER A 122 -23.86 45.76 -44.35
CA SER A 122 -25.18 45.30 -44.81
C SER A 122 -25.37 44.89 -46.28
N ARG A 123 -25.47 43.58 -46.54
CA ARG A 123 -26.47 43.08 -47.50
C ARG A 123 -27.08 41.77 -47.02
N ALA A 124 -28.38 41.80 -46.76
CA ALA A 124 -29.12 40.63 -46.30
C ALA A 124 -29.40 39.68 -47.47
N LEU A 125 -29.13 38.39 -47.28
CA LEU A 125 -29.79 37.31 -48.01
C LEU A 125 -30.39 36.36 -46.99
N ARG A 126 -31.69 36.08 -47.12
CA ARG A 126 -32.36 35.05 -46.31
C ARG A 126 -31.97 33.69 -46.88
N LEU A 127 -31.45 32.80 -46.05
CA LEU A 127 -31.45 31.37 -46.31
C LEU A 127 -31.98 30.67 -45.06
N HIS A 128 -32.74 29.60 -45.28
CA HIS A 128 -33.46 28.90 -44.22
C HIS A 128 -32.47 28.18 -43.30
N ALA A 129 -32.62 28.39 -41.99
CA ALA A 129 -31.88 27.65 -40.99
C ALA A 129 -32.58 26.31 -40.72
N GLU A 130 -32.15 25.26 -41.41
CA GLU A 130 -32.34 23.90 -40.91
C GLU A 130 -31.29 23.63 -39.80
N PRO A 131 -31.68 23.04 -38.66
CA PRO A 131 -30.72 22.68 -37.62
C PRO A 131 -29.89 21.48 -38.09
N ALA A 132 -28.63 21.73 -38.47
CA ALA A 132 -27.67 20.68 -38.73
C ALA A 132 -27.52 19.76 -37.50
N ALA A 133 -27.55 18.45 -37.74
CA ALA A 133 -27.75 17.45 -36.70
C ALA A 133 -26.75 17.53 -35.54
N SER A 134 -27.28 17.35 -34.33
CA SER A 134 -26.48 17.06 -33.14
C SER A 134 -25.62 15.83 -33.38
N GLY A 135 -24.31 16.03 -33.54
CA GLY A 135 -23.32 14.95 -33.52
C GLY A 135 -23.27 14.31 -32.14
N THR A 136 -24.12 13.32 -31.90
CA THR A 136 -24.08 12.49 -30.70
C THR A 136 -22.75 11.74 -30.69
N GLY A 137 -21.80 12.22 -29.88
CA GLY A 137 -20.58 11.47 -29.59
C GLY A 137 -20.98 10.08 -29.13
N SER A 138 -20.51 9.05 -29.85
CA SER A 138 -20.86 7.66 -29.60
C SER A 138 -20.27 7.22 -28.27
N ARG A 139 -21.03 7.45 -27.19
CA ARG A 139 -20.80 6.82 -25.89
C ARG A 139 -21.17 5.36 -26.07
N THR A 140 -20.19 4.55 -26.43
CA THR A 140 -20.36 3.11 -26.62
C THR A 140 -20.86 2.51 -25.32
N TYR A 141 -22.16 2.21 -25.30
CA TYR A 141 -22.83 1.57 -24.18
C TYR A 141 -22.29 0.14 -24.07
N ARG A 142 -21.24 -0.06 -23.26
CA ARG A 142 -20.88 -1.41 -22.83
C ARG A 142 -22.11 -2.00 -22.17
N SER A 143 -22.44 -3.24 -22.54
CA SER A 143 -23.50 -3.95 -21.84
C SER A 143 -23.09 -4.12 -20.38
N ARG A 144 -24.06 -4.07 -19.48
CA ARG A 144 -23.87 -4.37 -18.06
C ARG A 144 -23.21 -5.74 -17.85
N SER A 145 -23.39 -6.66 -18.80
CA SER A 145 -22.71 -7.95 -18.91
C SER A 145 -21.19 -7.81 -19.10
N ALA A 146 -20.73 -6.96 -20.03
CA ALA A 146 -19.32 -6.70 -20.27
C ALA A 146 -18.64 -5.89 -19.13
N GLU A 147 -19.42 -5.14 -18.36
CA GLU A 147 -18.95 -4.52 -17.11
C GLU A 147 -18.77 -5.57 -16.00
N LEU A 148 -19.66 -6.57 -15.91
CA LEU A 148 -19.58 -7.69 -14.97
C LEU A 148 -18.46 -8.70 -15.30
N GLU A 149 -18.04 -8.82 -16.56
CA GLU A 149 -16.94 -9.69 -17.00
C GLU A 149 -15.55 -9.21 -16.56
N LEU A 150 -15.40 -7.92 -16.21
CA LEU A 150 -14.13 -7.33 -15.76
C LEU A 150 -13.95 -7.32 -14.24
N LEU A 151 -14.90 -7.84 -13.46
CA LEU A 151 -14.81 -7.84 -11.99
C LEU A 151 -14.03 -9.05 -11.49
N MET A 152 -12.99 -8.83 -10.68
CA MET A 152 -12.27 -9.93 -10.02
C MET A 152 -13.21 -10.78 -9.14
N ARG A 153 -13.46 -12.01 -9.59
CA ARG A 153 -14.08 -13.08 -8.80
C ARG A 153 -13.02 -13.92 -8.10
N PHE A 154 -13.34 -14.42 -6.92
CA PHE A 154 -12.56 -15.47 -6.29
C PHE A 154 -12.99 -16.82 -6.88
N THR A 155 -12.07 -17.45 -7.63
CA THR A 155 -12.30 -18.74 -8.29
C THR A 155 -11.18 -19.72 -7.93
N PRO A 156 -11.45 -20.84 -7.22
CA PRO A 156 -12.73 -21.17 -6.59
C PRO A 156 -13.16 -20.14 -5.51
N GLU A 157 -14.41 -20.21 -5.09
CA GLU A 157 -14.94 -19.39 -3.99
C GLU A 157 -14.07 -19.55 -2.72
N LEU A 158 -14.02 -18.50 -1.90
CA LEU A 158 -13.17 -18.52 -0.71
C LEU A 158 -13.79 -19.37 0.40
N GLU A 159 -12.98 -20.24 0.97
CA GLU A 159 -13.33 -20.97 2.18
C GLU A 159 -13.16 -20.09 3.42
N GLN A 160 -13.97 -20.36 4.45
CA GLN A 160 -14.00 -19.59 5.69
C GLN A 160 -13.37 -20.37 6.86
N GLY A 161 -12.79 -19.63 7.79
CA GLY A 161 -12.38 -20.14 9.10
C GLY A 161 -12.16 -19.03 10.11
N ARG A 162 -11.46 -19.36 11.20
CA ARG A 162 -11.07 -18.45 12.29
C ARG A 162 -9.57 -18.37 12.42
N LEU A 163 -9.05 -17.16 12.55
CA LEU A 163 -7.63 -16.94 12.79
C LEU A 163 -7.22 -17.43 14.19
N LEU A 164 -6.25 -18.33 14.27
CA LEU A 164 -5.62 -18.70 15.55
C LEU A 164 -4.44 -17.76 15.85
N THR A 165 -3.53 -17.61 14.90
CA THR A 165 -2.36 -16.72 15.02
C THR A 165 -1.72 -16.39 13.68
N ARG A 166 -1.17 -15.18 13.54
CA ARG A 166 -0.26 -14.80 12.43
C ARG A 166 1.15 -14.66 12.97
N TYR A 167 2.11 -15.32 12.33
CA TYR A 167 3.51 -15.35 12.78
C TYR A 167 4.48 -15.38 11.59
N LYS A 168 5.74 -15.03 11.87
CA LYS A 168 6.81 -14.91 10.84
C LYS A 168 6.41 -14.03 9.63
N ARG A 169 5.44 -13.13 9.80
CA ARG A 169 4.74 -12.30 8.79
C ARG A 169 3.94 -13.06 7.73
N PHE A 170 4.48 -14.15 7.19
CA PHE A 170 3.98 -14.85 6.00
C PHE A 170 3.15 -16.11 6.27
N LEU A 171 2.93 -16.46 7.54
CA LEU A 171 2.18 -17.63 7.98
C LEU A 171 1.02 -17.22 8.88
N ALA A 172 -0.13 -17.86 8.70
CA ALA A 172 -1.27 -17.73 9.60
C ALA A 172 -1.86 -19.12 9.85
N ASP A 173 -1.93 -19.54 11.11
CA ASP A 173 -2.64 -20.76 11.49
C ASP A 173 -4.12 -20.41 11.71
N ILE A 174 -5.00 -21.24 11.16
CA ILE A 174 -6.46 -21.11 11.23
C ILE A 174 -7.11 -22.43 11.64
N GLU A 175 -8.36 -22.34 12.07
CA GLU A 175 -9.31 -23.46 12.14
C GLU A 175 -10.43 -23.18 11.13
N THR A 176 -10.72 -24.12 10.22
CA THR A 176 -11.85 -23.97 9.29
C THR A 176 -13.19 -24.13 10.01
N ASP A 177 -14.29 -23.75 9.36
CA ASP A 177 -15.64 -24.02 9.89
C ASP A 177 -15.97 -25.53 10.01
N SER A 178 -15.15 -26.41 9.45
CA SER A 178 -15.21 -27.88 9.63
C SER A 178 -14.28 -28.44 10.71
N GLY A 179 -13.50 -27.59 11.40
CA GLY A 179 -12.53 -27.99 12.42
C GLY A 179 -11.16 -28.46 11.88
N GLU A 180 -10.87 -28.23 10.60
CA GLU A 180 -9.55 -28.52 10.01
C GLU A 180 -8.53 -27.44 10.44
N LEU A 181 -7.40 -27.86 11.02
CA LEU A 181 -6.31 -26.94 11.36
C LEU A 181 -5.37 -26.77 10.16
N LEU A 182 -5.22 -25.53 9.68
CA LEU A 182 -4.43 -25.19 8.50
C LEU A 182 -3.44 -24.06 8.76
N THR A 183 -2.22 -24.18 8.20
CA THR A 183 -1.30 -23.04 8.06
C THR A 183 -1.42 -22.45 6.65
N LEU A 184 -1.97 -21.25 6.55
CA LEU A 184 -2.11 -20.51 5.30
C LEU A 184 -0.90 -19.62 5.02
N HIS A 185 -0.67 -19.32 3.74
CA HIS A 185 0.17 -18.19 3.38
C HIS A 185 -0.54 -16.88 3.71
N CYS A 186 0.13 -16.00 4.47
CA CYS A 186 -0.24 -14.59 4.60
C CYS A 186 0.52 -13.77 3.55
N PRO A 187 -0.16 -13.24 2.51
CA PRO A 187 0.47 -12.47 1.43
C PRO A 187 0.74 -11.00 1.81
N ASN A 188 0.42 -10.60 3.05
CA ASN A 188 0.65 -9.25 3.55
C ASN A 188 1.91 -9.19 4.44
N THR A 189 2.80 -8.23 4.16
CA THR A 189 4.08 -8.06 4.89
C THR A 189 4.07 -6.91 5.89
N GLY A 190 3.02 -6.08 5.86
CA GLY A 190 2.77 -4.97 6.77
C GLY A 190 2.36 -5.41 8.17
N SER A 191 1.99 -4.44 9.01
CA SER A 191 1.57 -4.74 10.38
C SER A 191 0.25 -5.51 10.40
N MET A 192 -0.64 -5.26 9.43
CA MET A 192 -2.04 -5.71 9.48
C MET A 192 -2.75 -5.20 10.75
N LEU A 193 -2.41 -3.97 11.16
CA LEU A 193 -3.07 -3.30 12.28
C LEU A 193 -4.60 -3.31 12.07
N ASN A 194 -5.34 -3.72 13.10
CA ASN A 194 -6.79 -3.92 13.09
C ASN A 194 -7.32 -4.95 12.05
N CYS A 195 -6.46 -5.81 11.50
CA CYS A 195 -6.81 -6.81 10.47
C CYS A 195 -6.37 -8.25 10.80
N MET A 196 -6.08 -8.57 12.07
CA MET A 196 -5.59 -9.91 12.46
C MET A 196 -6.00 -10.30 13.90
N MET A 197 -7.31 -10.27 14.19
CA MET A 197 -7.84 -10.62 15.50
C MET A 197 -7.88 -12.14 15.72
N PRO A 198 -7.30 -12.68 16.82
CA PRO A 198 -7.50 -14.07 17.21
C PRO A 198 -9.00 -14.39 17.39
N GLY A 199 -9.46 -15.51 16.85
CA GLY A 199 -10.86 -15.91 16.76
C GLY A 199 -11.70 -15.20 15.68
N GLY A 200 -11.17 -14.13 15.06
CA GLY A 200 -11.85 -13.37 14.00
C GLY A 200 -12.02 -14.18 12.71
N ARG A 201 -13.07 -13.88 11.94
CA ARG A 201 -13.36 -14.59 10.69
C ARG A 201 -12.34 -14.23 9.61
N VAL A 202 -11.93 -15.23 8.85
CA VAL A 202 -11.00 -15.11 7.73
C VAL A 202 -11.51 -15.90 6.54
N TRP A 203 -11.22 -15.41 5.34
CA TRP A 203 -11.51 -16.11 4.08
C TRP A 203 -10.23 -16.33 3.30
N PHE A 204 -10.09 -17.52 2.73
CA PHE A 204 -8.87 -17.98 2.09
C PHE A 204 -9.12 -18.74 0.79
N SER A 205 -8.19 -18.59 -0.15
CA SER A 205 -8.18 -19.37 -1.38
C SER A 205 -7.45 -20.69 -1.13
N ARG A 206 -8.13 -21.84 -1.26
CA ARG A 206 -7.47 -23.16 -1.24
C ARG A 206 -6.82 -23.44 -2.59
N SER A 207 -5.72 -24.19 -2.57
CA SER A 207 -4.89 -24.47 -3.74
C SER A 207 -4.55 -25.94 -3.85
N ASN A 208 -4.96 -26.55 -4.96
CA ASN A 208 -4.73 -27.96 -5.26
C ASN A 208 -3.40 -28.20 -6.01
N ASP A 209 -2.48 -27.22 -6.06
CA ASP A 209 -1.17 -27.39 -6.68
C ASP A 209 -0.24 -28.20 -5.75
N PRO A 210 0.14 -29.45 -6.11
CA PRO A 210 0.97 -30.31 -5.26
C PRO A 210 2.39 -29.78 -5.04
N LYS A 211 2.80 -28.71 -5.75
CA LYS A 211 4.10 -28.04 -5.54
C LYS A 211 4.06 -27.00 -4.42
N ARG A 212 2.88 -26.55 -3.97
CA ARG A 212 2.77 -25.56 -2.88
C ARG A 212 2.98 -26.24 -1.53
N LYS A 213 3.78 -25.59 -0.68
CA LYS A 213 4.03 -26.02 0.70
C LYS A 213 2.89 -25.72 1.67
N LEU A 214 2.01 -24.78 1.30
CA LEU A 214 0.89 -24.31 2.11
C LEU A 214 -0.40 -24.50 1.30
N PRO A 215 -1.45 -25.09 1.89
CA PRO A 215 -2.67 -25.49 1.19
C PRO A 215 -3.53 -24.32 0.71
N GLY A 216 -3.28 -23.10 1.20
CA GLY A 216 -4.07 -21.94 0.80
C GLY A 216 -3.38 -20.59 1.05
N THR A 217 -4.09 -19.52 0.74
CA THR A 217 -3.63 -18.14 0.88
C THR A 217 -4.73 -17.30 1.49
N TRP A 218 -4.43 -16.58 2.57
CA TRP A 218 -5.38 -15.72 3.26
C TRP A 218 -5.67 -14.47 2.41
N GLU A 219 -6.93 -14.26 2.04
CA GLU A 219 -7.35 -13.17 1.14
C GLU A 219 -8.04 -12.05 1.92
N ILE A 220 -9.00 -12.38 2.79
CA ILE A 220 -9.87 -11.42 3.51
C ILE A 220 -9.81 -11.67 5.02
N SER A 221 -9.77 -10.61 5.82
CA SER A 221 -10.04 -10.66 7.26
C SER A 221 -11.30 -9.88 7.57
N GLU A 222 -12.07 -10.35 8.57
CA GLU A 222 -12.93 -9.48 9.34
C GLU A 222 -12.06 -8.61 10.26
N THR A 223 -12.41 -7.33 10.40
CA THR A 223 -11.79 -6.39 11.35
C THR A 223 -12.59 -6.37 12.68
N PRO A 224 -12.07 -5.80 13.78
CA PRO A 224 -12.84 -5.60 15.02
C PRO A 224 -14.19 -4.89 14.82
N GLN A 225 -14.32 -4.10 13.73
CA GLN A 225 -15.53 -3.34 13.40
C GLN A 225 -16.58 -4.15 12.64
N GLY A 226 -16.37 -5.45 12.40
CA GLY A 226 -17.23 -6.28 11.54
C GLY A 226 -17.11 -5.93 10.04
N ARG A 227 -16.11 -5.14 9.65
CA ARG A 227 -15.82 -4.84 8.23
C ARG A 227 -15.02 -5.97 7.62
N LEU A 228 -15.20 -6.21 6.32
CA LEU A 228 -14.29 -7.02 5.52
C LEU A 228 -13.13 -6.16 5.00
N ALA A 229 -11.91 -6.66 5.16
CA ALA A 229 -10.67 -6.11 4.62
C ALA A 229 -9.97 -7.12 3.71
N CYS A 230 -9.71 -6.78 2.44
CA CYS A 230 -8.89 -7.62 1.57
C CYS A 230 -7.41 -7.43 1.92
N ILE A 231 -6.91 -8.29 2.81
CA ILE A 231 -5.55 -8.21 3.35
C ILE A 231 -4.50 -8.60 2.32
N ASN A 232 -4.87 -9.31 1.25
CA ASN A 232 -3.97 -9.61 0.15
C ASN A 232 -3.68 -8.37 -0.71
N THR A 233 -2.64 -7.63 -0.33
CA THR A 233 -2.19 -6.42 -1.03
C THR A 233 -1.80 -6.65 -2.49
N GLY A 234 -1.52 -7.90 -2.90
CA GLY A 234 -1.26 -8.25 -4.30
C GLY A 234 -2.47 -8.08 -5.22
N ARG A 235 -3.68 -7.99 -4.67
CA ARG A 235 -4.91 -7.75 -5.46
C ARG A 235 -5.06 -6.31 -5.94
N ALA A 236 -4.52 -5.33 -5.20
CA ALA A 236 -4.77 -3.89 -5.42
C ALA A 236 -4.48 -3.45 -6.87
N ASN A 237 -3.35 -3.85 -7.45
CA ASN A 237 -3.00 -3.46 -8.82
C ASN A 237 -3.82 -4.23 -9.88
N THR A 238 -4.44 -5.36 -9.57
CA THR A 238 -5.39 -5.99 -10.51
C THR A 238 -6.70 -5.20 -10.52
N LEU A 239 -7.22 -4.88 -9.33
CA LEU A 239 -8.46 -4.11 -9.15
C LEU A 239 -8.38 -2.72 -9.78
N VAL A 240 -7.26 -2.02 -9.61
CA VAL A 240 -7.04 -0.71 -10.25
C VAL A 240 -6.96 -0.84 -11.77
N GLU A 241 -6.34 -1.88 -12.32
CA GLU A 241 -6.31 -2.08 -13.77
C GLU A 241 -7.69 -2.43 -14.35
N GLU A 242 -8.47 -3.26 -13.67
CA GLU A 242 -9.87 -3.56 -14.03
C GLU A 242 -10.71 -2.28 -14.03
N ALA A 243 -10.63 -1.48 -12.96
CA ALA A 243 -11.37 -0.23 -12.82
C ALA A 243 -10.98 0.85 -13.85
N LEU A 244 -9.69 0.97 -14.17
CA LEU A 244 -9.18 1.83 -15.25
C LEU A 244 -9.72 1.39 -16.62
N ARG A 245 -9.71 0.08 -16.90
CA ARG A 245 -10.21 -0.48 -18.17
C ARG A 245 -11.73 -0.47 -18.28
N ALA A 246 -12.44 -0.36 -17.16
CA ALA A 246 -13.88 -0.23 -17.08
C ALA A 246 -14.38 1.24 -17.14
N GLY A 247 -13.51 2.24 -16.95
CA GLY A 247 -13.89 3.65 -16.87
C GLY A 247 -14.53 4.05 -15.54
N VAL A 248 -14.25 3.31 -14.46
CA VAL A 248 -14.73 3.62 -13.10
C VAL A 248 -13.93 4.76 -12.47
N ILE A 249 -12.63 4.85 -12.82
CA ILE A 249 -11.71 5.91 -12.36
C ILE A 249 -11.66 7.00 -13.43
N SER A 250 -12.75 7.79 -13.52
CA SER A 250 -13.02 8.69 -14.64
C SER A 250 -12.04 9.87 -14.74
N GLU A 251 -11.34 10.24 -13.67
CA GLU A 251 -10.28 11.25 -13.69
C GLU A 251 -9.06 10.82 -14.53
N LEU A 252 -8.97 9.52 -14.84
CA LEU A 252 -7.89 8.90 -15.60
C LEU A 252 -8.36 8.34 -16.95
N ASP A 253 -9.59 8.65 -17.38
CA ASP A 253 -10.13 8.21 -18.68
C ASP A 253 -9.39 8.82 -19.88
N GLY A 254 -9.44 8.13 -21.02
CA GLY A 254 -8.89 8.59 -22.30
C GLY A 254 -7.45 8.15 -22.59
N PHE A 255 -6.86 7.29 -21.75
CA PHE A 255 -5.58 6.64 -22.07
C PHE A 255 -5.75 5.61 -23.20
N THR A 256 -4.74 5.49 -24.06
CA THR A 256 -4.69 4.52 -25.17
C THR A 256 -3.85 3.29 -24.84
N VAL A 257 -2.88 3.41 -23.93
CA VAL A 257 -2.01 2.31 -23.49
C VAL A 257 -1.81 2.36 -21.98
N LEU A 258 -1.89 1.18 -21.34
CA LEU A 258 -1.55 0.97 -19.92
C LEU A 258 -0.33 0.05 -19.85
N LYS A 259 0.73 0.50 -19.16
CA LYS A 259 1.97 -0.26 -18.93
C LYS A 259 2.17 -0.42 -17.43
N ARG A 260 2.44 -1.65 -16.97
CA ARG A 260 2.70 -1.95 -15.54
C ARG A 260 4.19 -1.85 -15.21
N GLU A 261 4.52 -1.63 -13.93
CA GLU A 261 5.87 -1.84 -13.38
C GLU A 261 6.98 -1.02 -14.09
N VAL A 262 6.65 0.22 -14.49
CA VAL A 262 7.53 1.05 -15.31
C VAL A 262 8.59 1.71 -14.44
N ALA A 263 9.87 1.62 -14.85
CA ALA A 263 10.95 2.29 -14.14
C ALA A 263 10.82 3.81 -14.28
N TYR A 264 10.98 4.54 -13.17
CA TYR A 264 10.89 6.01 -13.13
C TYR A 264 11.82 6.59 -12.06
N GLY A 265 11.90 7.91 -12.03
CA GLY A 265 12.68 8.64 -11.02
C GLY A 265 14.18 8.42 -11.14
N GLN A 266 14.90 8.87 -10.11
CA GLN A 266 16.35 8.81 -10.06
C GLN A 266 16.85 7.66 -9.16
N GLU A 267 16.01 7.11 -8.28
CA GLU A 267 16.40 6.07 -7.31
C GLU A 267 16.10 4.64 -7.80
N LYS A 268 15.86 4.47 -9.12
CA LYS A 268 15.48 3.20 -9.78
C LYS A 268 14.18 2.57 -9.24
N SER A 269 13.26 3.40 -8.76
CA SER A 269 11.93 2.92 -8.40
C SER A 269 11.13 2.48 -9.63
N ARG A 270 10.10 1.70 -9.36
CA ARG A 270 9.08 1.31 -10.32
C ARG A 270 7.74 1.80 -9.84
N VAL A 271 7.01 2.41 -10.76
CA VAL A 271 5.62 2.85 -10.57
C VAL A 271 4.70 1.71 -10.97
N ASP A 272 3.58 1.58 -10.28
CA ASP A 272 2.62 0.52 -10.55
C ASP A 272 2.10 0.60 -12.00
N PHE A 273 1.79 1.81 -12.49
CA PHE A 273 1.32 2.06 -13.86
C PHE A 273 1.91 3.30 -14.51
N ARG A 274 2.08 3.24 -15.84
CA ARG A 274 2.17 4.40 -16.73
C ARG A 274 1.05 4.32 -17.76
N LEU A 275 0.24 5.38 -17.82
CA LEU A 275 -0.87 5.54 -18.76
C LEU A 275 -0.42 6.50 -19.88
N GLU A 276 -0.57 6.08 -21.14
CA GLU A 276 -0.23 6.90 -22.32
C GLU A 276 -1.50 7.49 -22.93
N TYR A 277 -1.46 8.76 -23.30
CA TYR A 277 -2.54 9.56 -23.89
C TYR A 277 -2.05 10.14 -25.23
N PRO A 278 -2.94 10.68 -26.09
CA PRO A 278 -2.51 11.35 -27.32
C PRO A 278 -1.49 12.49 -27.08
N ASP A 279 -1.71 13.28 -26.03
CA ASP A 279 -0.92 14.48 -25.73
C ASP A 279 0.16 14.29 -24.65
N GLY A 280 0.43 13.06 -24.21
CA GLY A 280 1.43 12.80 -23.19
C GLY A 280 1.26 11.50 -22.42
N TYR A 281 1.71 11.48 -21.17
CA TYR A 281 1.59 10.31 -20.30
C TYR A 281 1.48 10.71 -18.83
N LEU A 282 1.05 9.75 -18.01
CA LEU A 282 0.84 9.89 -16.57
C LEU A 282 1.47 8.71 -15.84
N TYR A 283 2.09 8.98 -14.70
CA TYR A 283 2.58 7.98 -13.75
C TYR A 283 1.57 7.81 -12.61
N LEU A 284 1.19 6.57 -12.30
CA LEU A 284 0.18 6.22 -11.30
C LEU A 284 0.72 5.19 -10.33
N GLU A 285 0.92 5.61 -9.09
CA GLU A 285 1.35 4.80 -7.96
C GLU A 285 0.13 4.38 -7.12
N VAL A 286 0.01 3.10 -6.78
CA VAL A 286 -1.10 2.54 -6.02
C VAL A 286 -0.69 2.25 -4.57
N LYS A 287 -1.62 2.46 -3.64
CA LYS A 287 -1.46 2.11 -2.23
C LYS A 287 -2.67 1.32 -1.76
N SER A 288 -2.45 0.06 -1.37
CA SER A 288 -3.48 -0.76 -0.72
C SER A 288 -3.71 -0.24 0.70
N VAL A 289 -4.95 0.11 1.05
CA VAL A 289 -5.32 0.63 2.37
C VAL A 289 -6.31 -0.31 3.05
N THR A 290 -5.96 -0.80 4.25
CA THR A 290 -6.81 -1.70 5.05
C THR A 290 -6.95 -1.28 6.51
N LEU A 291 -6.21 -0.28 6.98
CA LEU A 291 -6.31 0.22 8.35
C LEU A 291 -7.58 1.09 8.51
N GLY A 292 -8.50 0.61 9.34
CA GLY A 292 -9.67 1.36 9.83
C GLY A 292 -9.74 1.39 11.36
N PHE A 293 -10.64 2.23 11.87
CA PHE A 293 -10.85 2.48 13.29
C PHE A 293 -12.34 2.25 13.67
N ASP A 294 -12.59 1.96 14.94
CA ASP A 294 -13.92 1.56 15.47
C ASP A 294 -14.97 2.67 15.38
N ASP A 295 -14.54 3.91 15.60
CA ASP A 295 -15.36 5.11 15.72
C ASP A 295 -15.47 5.94 14.43
N SER A 296 -14.95 5.43 13.30
CA SER A 296 -14.74 6.22 12.10
C SER A 296 -14.95 5.46 10.79
N ALA A 297 -15.60 6.11 9.83
CA ALA A 297 -15.68 5.71 8.42
C ALA A 297 -14.50 6.25 7.58
N VAL A 298 -13.41 6.67 8.23
CA VAL A 298 -12.19 7.17 7.60
C VAL A 298 -11.06 6.13 7.78
N ALA A 299 -10.63 5.53 6.67
CA ALA A 299 -9.45 4.67 6.66
C ALA A 299 -8.16 5.51 6.73
N ALA A 300 -7.03 4.91 7.08
CA ALA A 300 -5.75 5.60 7.09
C ALA A 300 -4.60 4.81 6.46
N PHE A 301 -3.61 5.51 5.92
CA PHE A 301 -2.39 4.91 5.39
C PHE A 301 -1.16 5.71 5.83
N PRO A 302 -0.05 5.05 6.26
CA PRO A 302 0.19 3.61 6.31
C PRO A 302 -0.27 2.94 7.62
N ASP A 303 -0.19 1.60 7.68
CA ASP A 303 -0.39 0.79 8.90
C ASP A 303 0.90 0.58 9.72
N ALA A 304 2.04 1.03 9.20
CA ALA A 304 3.36 1.05 9.83
C ALA A 304 4.30 2.04 9.11
N VAL A 305 5.38 2.46 9.75
CA VAL A 305 6.40 3.35 9.15
C VAL A 305 6.93 2.79 7.82
N THR A 306 6.88 3.60 6.75
CA THR A 306 7.17 3.19 5.37
C THR A 306 8.14 4.15 4.66
N GLN A 307 9.43 3.95 4.89
CA GLN A 307 10.49 4.66 4.18
C GLN A 307 10.39 4.52 2.65
N ARG A 308 9.92 3.36 2.16
CA ARG A 308 9.66 3.14 0.73
C ARG A 308 8.51 4.00 0.21
N GLY A 309 7.40 4.09 0.95
CA GLY A 309 6.28 4.96 0.57
C GLY A 309 6.68 6.43 0.51
N ALA A 310 7.43 6.91 1.50
CA ALA A 310 7.96 8.28 1.52
C ALA A 310 8.95 8.56 0.37
N ARG A 311 9.76 7.57 -0.05
CA ARG A 311 10.62 7.71 -1.25
C ARG A 311 9.81 7.85 -2.53
N HIS A 312 8.85 6.96 -2.76
CA HIS A 312 8.03 6.99 -3.97
C HIS A 312 7.27 8.33 -4.10
N LEU A 313 6.77 8.88 -2.98
CA LEU A 313 6.17 10.22 -2.96
C LEU A 313 7.14 11.33 -3.41
N ARG A 314 8.41 11.30 -2.99
CA ARG A 314 9.42 12.26 -3.45
C ARG A 314 9.71 12.12 -4.94
N GLU A 315 9.73 10.91 -5.48
CA GLU A 315 9.94 10.69 -6.92
C GLU A 315 8.74 11.15 -7.76
N LEU A 316 7.51 10.95 -7.28
CA LEU A 316 6.30 11.56 -7.88
C LEU A 316 6.34 13.09 -7.81
N ALA A 317 6.79 13.66 -6.69
CA ALA A 317 6.93 15.11 -6.53
C ALA A 317 7.97 15.70 -7.50
N THR A 318 9.07 14.99 -7.78
CA THR A 318 10.04 15.39 -8.81
C THR A 318 9.41 15.39 -10.21
N LEU A 319 8.69 14.33 -10.57
CA LEU A 319 7.96 14.26 -11.85
C LEU A 319 6.96 15.42 -12.02
N ALA A 320 6.19 15.73 -10.98
CA ALA A 320 5.22 16.81 -11.01
C ALA A 320 5.87 18.19 -11.20
N ARG A 321 7.02 18.45 -10.55
CA ARG A 321 7.84 19.68 -10.77
C ARG A 321 8.42 19.77 -12.18
N GLU A 322 8.68 18.63 -12.82
CA GLU A 322 9.12 18.54 -14.22
C GLU A 322 7.94 18.68 -15.22
N GLY A 323 6.71 18.91 -14.74
CA GLY A 323 5.50 19.05 -15.56
C GLY A 323 4.89 17.72 -16.02
N VAL A 324 5.38 16.58 -15.51
CA VAL A 324 4.85 15.26 -15.83
C VAL A 324 3.67 14.94 -14.90
N ARG A 325 2.53 14.53 -15.46
CA ARG A 325 1.35 14.13 -14.66
C ARG A 325 1.71 12.94 -13.76
N ALA A 326 1.56 13.12 -12.45
CA ALA A 326 1.84 12.12 -11.43
C ALA A 326 0.63 11.99 -10.49
N VAL A 327 0.25 10.75 -10.18
CA VAL A 327 -0.93 10.42 -9.37
C VAL A 327 -0.57 9.37 -8.32
N LEU A 328 -1.05 9.60 -7.09
CA LEU A 328 -1.16 8.58 -6.06
C LEU A 328 -2.63 8.14 -5.95
N LEU A 329 -2.90 6.84 -5.99
CA LEU A 329 -4.23 6.30 -5.79
C LEU A 329 -4.27 5.36 -4.58
N TYR A 330 -5.09 5.73 -3.59
CA TYR A 330 -5.44 4.85 -2.48
C TYR A 330 -6.54 3.87 -2.92
N CYS A 331 -6.17 2.61 -3.07
CA CYS A 331 -7.08 1.50 -3.28
C CYS A 331 -7.52 1.01 -1.89
N VAL A 332 -8.69 1.47 -1.44
CA VAL A 332 -9.21 1.23 -0.09
C VAL A 332 -9.91 -0.12 -0.05
N ASN A 333 -9.11 -1.15 0.22
CA ASN A 333 -9.47 -2.55 0.34
C ASN A 333 -10.17 -2.87 1.68
N LEU A 334 -11.04 -1.96 2.14
CA LEU A 334 -11.79 -2.04 3.40
C LEU A 334 -13.23 -1.55 3.17
N THR A 335 -14.20 -2.37 3.57
CA THR A 335 -15.64 -2.06 3.45
C THR A 335 -16.11 -1.03 4.48
N GLY A 336 -17.22 -0.33 4.19
CA GLY A 336 -17.82 0.63 5.14
C GLY A 336 -16.94 1.86 5.43
N ILE A 337 -16.28 2.38 4.39
CA ILE A 337 -15.39 3.54 4.41
C ILE A 337 -15.85 4.58 3.38
N ASP A 338 -15.82 5.86 3.78
CA ASP A 338 -16.25 7.03 3.00
C ASP A 338 -15.10 8.02 2.70
N ALA A 339 -13.96 7.84 3.36
CA ALA A 339 -12.78 8.68 3.19
C ALA A 339 -11.47 7.95 3.56
N VAL A 340 -10.34 8.48 3.11
CA VAL A 340 -9.00 8.06 3.53
C VAL A 340 -8.15 9.27 3.94
N ARG A 341 -7.26 9.10 4.92
CA ARG A 341 -6.30 10.11 5.37
C ARG A 341 -4.88 9.56 5.49
N PRO A 342 -3.83 10.41 5.48
CA PRO A 342 -2.53 10.02 5.98
C PRO A 342 -2.59 9.70 7.48
N ALA A 343 -1.96 8.60 7.89
CA ALA A 343 -1.76 8.22 9.29
C ALA A 343 -0.53 8.96 9.86
N LYS A 344 -0.64 10.28 10.04
CA LYS A 344 0.44 11.15 10.57
C LYS A 344 0.94 10.69 11.93
N GLU A 345 0.09 10.06 12.72
CA GLU A 345 0.38 9.46 14.03
C GLU A 345 1.18 8.14 13.95
N ILE A 346 1.17 7.45 12.79
CA ILE A 346 1.95 6.23 12.53
C ILE A 346 3.23 6.55 11.77
N ASP A 347 3.16 7.39 10.74
CA ASP A 347 4.31 7.84 9.95
C ASP A 347 4.24 9.33 9.61
N PRO A 348 4.81 10.20 10.47
CA PRO A 348 4.90 11.64 10.22
C PRO A 348 5.72 11.97 8.95
N ALA A 349 6.71 11.14 8.60
CA ALA A 349 7.59 11.39 7.45
C ALA A 349 6.87 11.08 6.14
N TYR A 350 6.04 10.03 6.09
CA TYR A 350 5.13 9.78 4.98
C TYR A 350 4.11 10.92 4.84
N ALA A 351 3.53 11.40 5.94
CA ALA A 351 2.58 12.51 5.90
C ALA A 351 3.20 13.83 5.39
N SER A 352 4.43 14.15 5.79
CA SER A 352 5.20 15.30 5.23
C SER A 352 5.45 15.12 3.73
N ALA A 353 6.00 13.98 3.33
CA ALA A 353 6.30 13.69 1.93
C ALA A 353 5.04 13.70 1.04
N LEU A 354 3.86 13.36 1.58
CA LEU A 354 2.59 13.40 0.86
C LEU A 354 2.15 14.86 0.63
N ARG A 355 2.28 15.72 1.66
CA ARG A 355 2.00 17.15 1.53
C ARG A 355 2.95 17.81 0.51
N GLU A 356 4.26 17.55 0.63
CA GLU A 356 5.27 18.03 -0.32
C GLU A 356 5.03 17.55 -1.77
N ALA A 357 4.43 16.37 -1.95
CA ALA A 357 4.04 15.85 -3.26
C ALA A 357 2.80 16.56 -3.82
N VAL A 358 1.77 16.81 -3.00
CA VAL A 358 0.59 17.59 -3.41
C VAL A 358 0.98 19.03 -3.74
N ASP A 359 1.79 19.67 -2.91
CA ASP A 359 2.29 21.03 -3.14
C ASP A 359 3.16 21.12 -4.42
N ALA A 360 3.76 20.01 -4.84
CA ALA A 360 4.48 19.87 -6.10
C ALA A 360 3.60 19.59 -7.32
N GLY A 361 2.30 19.34 -7.14
CA GLY A 361 1.32 19.05 -8.21
C GLY A 361 0.94 17.58 -8.40
N VAL A 362 1.34 16.68 -7.50
CA VAL A 362 0.89 15.27 -7.54
C VAL A 362 -0.59 15.20 -7.15
N GLN A 363 -1.42 14.62 -8.02
CA GLN A 363 -2.84 14.41 -7.73
C GLN A 363 -3.00 13.20 -6.81
N VAL A 364 -3.95 13.27 -5.86
CA VAL A 364 -4.23 12.17 -4.93
C VAL A 364 -5.68 11.77 -5.06
N LEU A 365 -5.90 10.53 -5.49
CA LEU A 365 -7.20 9.90 -5.64
C LEU A 365 -7.39 8.84 -4.56
N ALA A 366 -8.64 8.55 -4.21
CA ALA A 366 -9.00 7.44 -3.35
C ALA A 366 -10.25 6.76 -3.89
N TYR A 367 -10.23 5.44 -3.91
CA TYR A 367 -11.31 4.62 -4.44
C TYR A 367 -11.61 3.47 -3.49
N GLY A 368 -12.90 3.28 -3.21
CA GLY A 368 -13.42 2.21 -2.36
C GLY A 368 -13.68 0.95 -3.14
N VAL A 369 -13.91 -0.14 -2.41
CA VAL A 369 -14.34 -1.42 -2.98
C VAL A 369 -15.73 -1.82 -2.50
N GLN A 370 -16.40 -2.62 -3.33
CA GLN A 370 -17.31 -3.67 -2.87
C GLN A 370 -16.49 -4.95 -2.66
N LEU A 371 -16.74 -5.66 -1.57
CA LEU A 371 -16.00 -6.85 -1.17
C LEU A 371 -16.95 -7.85 -0.51
N THR A 372 -16.97 -9.06 -1.05
CA THR A 372 -17.66 -10.23 -0.53
C THR A 372 -16.72 -11.46 -0.64
N PRO A 373 -17.05 -12.61 -0.03
CA PRO A 373 -16.26 -13.83 -0.20
C PRO A 373 -16.16 -14.33 -1.66
N GLU A 374 -17.08 -13.92 -2.53
CA GLU A 374 -17.17 -14.37 -3.92
C GLU A 374 -16.49 -13.42 -4.92
N GLN A 375 -16.42 -12.12 -4.61
CA GLN A 375 -15.87 -11.10 -5.52
C GLN A 375 -15.37 -9.84 -4.80
N ILE A 376 -14.46 -9.12 -5.46
CA ILE A 376 -13.97 -7.81 -5.05
C ILE A 376 -13.82 -6.91 -6.28
N PHE A 377 -14.27 -5.67 -6.20
CA PHE A 377 -14.09 -4.67 -7.25
C PHE A 377 -14.13 -3.25 -6.71
N ILE A 378 -13.44 -2.34 -7.40
CA ILE A 378 -13.53 -0.90 -7.12
C ILE A 378 -14.86 -0.36 -7.66
N ASP A 379 -15.61 0.37 -6.83
CA ASP A 379 -16.98 0.81 -7.16
C ASP A 379 -17.20 2.32 -7.13
N ARG A 380 -16.51 3.06 -6.25
CA ARG A 380 -16.78 4.49 -6.01
C ARG A 380 -15.54 5.29 -5.61
N PRO A 381 -15.45 6.58 -5.97
CA PRO A 381 -14.47 7.49 -5.40
C PRO A 381 -14.76 7.72 -3.91
N LEU A 382 -13.70 7.97 -3.14
CA LEU A 382 -13.74 8.31 -1.72
C LEU A 382 -13.08 9.67 -1.49
N ARG A 383 -13.45 10.35 -0.41
CA ARG A 383 -12.83 11.64 -0.06
C ARG A 383 -11.40 11.42 0.46
N VAL A 384 -10.45 12.22 0.01
CA VAL A 384 -9.13 12.32 0.65
C VAL A 384 -9.21 13.40 1.73
N GLN A 385 -9.11 13.00 2.99
CA GLN A 385 -9.19 13.91 4.14
C GLN A 385 -7.80 14.37 4.57
N TRP A 386 -7.56 15.67 4.46
CA TRP A 386 -6.34 16.33 4.90
C TRP A 386 -6.47 16.78 6.35
N LEU A 387 -5.59 16.28 7.23
CA LEU A 387 -5.65 16.57 8.67
C LEU A 387 -5.26 18.01 9.04
N ASP A 388 -4.57 18.74 8.15
CA ASP A 388 -4.18 20.14 8.39
C ASP A 388 -4.99 21.11 7.50
N ALA A 389 -6.29 20.88 7.37
CA ALA A 389 -7.23 21.96 7.06
C ALA A 389 -7.44 22.79 8.33
N ALA A 390 -6.53 23.72 8.59
CA ALA A 390 -6.71 24.71 9.65
C ALA A 390 -7.97 25.55 9.35
N VAL A 391 -8.84 25.64 10.36
CA VAL A 391 -10.00 26.56 10.40
C VAL A 391 -9.50 27.97 10.71
#